data_AF-A0A392M658-F1
#
_entry.id   AF-A0A392M658-F1
#
_cell.length_a   1.000
_cell.length_b   1.000
_cell.length_c   1.000
_cell.angle_alpha   90.00
_cell.angle_beta   90.00
_cell.angle_gamma   90.00
#
_symmetry.space_group_name_H-M   'P 1'
#
loop_
_entity.id
_entity.type
_entity.pdbx_description
1 polymer ?
#
loop_
_entity_poly.entity_id
_entity_poly.type
_entity_poly.pdbx_seq_one_letter_code
_entity_poly.pdbx_strand_id
1 'polypeptide(L)'
;SNSIVFSSSAPQTNNSNKRSSRTDNEDPDLLLHCLTALETQYSLPQTSLEMDKLMHNIPQDSVPCKIRAKRGCATHPRSIAERERRTRISGKLKKLQDLVPNMDKQTSYSDMLDLAVQHIKGLQTQVQKLHEDLENCTCGCKQST
;
A
#
# COMPACT_ATOMS: atom_id res chain seq x y z
N SER A 1 -25.83 -27.28 5.32
CA SER A 1 -25.67 -25.99 6.01
C SER A 1 -24.21 -25.81 6.38
N ASN A 2 -23.46 -24.98 5.65
CA ASN A 2 -22.04 -24.72 5.94
C ASN A 2 -21.96 -23.47 6.83
N SER A 3 -21.81 -23.65 8.14
CA SER A 3 -21.55 -22.57 9.08
C SER A 3 -20.06 -22.22 9.07
N ILE A 4 -19.73 -21.04 8.56
CA ILE A 4 -18.39 -20.46 8.72
C ILE A 4 -18.35 -19.82 10.11
N VAL A 5 -17.58 -20.41 11.03
CA VAL A 5 -17.25 -19.79 12.31
C VAL A 5 -16.06 -18.85 12.12
N PHE A 6 -16.26 -17.55 12.38
CA PHE A 6 -15.19 -16.57 12.44
C PHE A 6 -14.58 -16.57 13.84
N SER A 7 -13.39 -17.16 13.99
CA SER A 7 -12.57 -16.99 15.20
C SER A 7 -11.84 -15.64 15.13
N SER A 8 -12.38 -14.63 15.79
CA SER A 8 -11.70 -13.37 16.04
C SER A 8 -10.65 -13.56 17.13
N SER A 9 -9.38 -13.76 16.76
CA SER A 9 -8.27 -13.69 17.71
C SER A 9 -7.72 -12.25 17.75
N ALA A 10 -7.98 -11.56 18.87
CA ALA A 10 -7.33 -10.29 19.20
C ALA A 10 -5.82 -10.49 19.44
N PRO A 11 -4.95 -9.55 19.05
CA PRO A 11 -3.53 -9.65 19.37
C PRO A 11 -3.31 -9.32 20.85
N GLN A 12 -2.85 -10.31 21.63
CA GLN A 12 -2.34 -10.09 22.98
C GLN A 12 -0.99 -9.36 22.88
N THR A 13 -0.93 -8.13 23.39
CA THR A 13 0.30 -7.39 23.59
C THR A 13 0.94 -7.84 24.90
N ASN A 14 1.84 -8.81 24.86
CA ASN A 14 2.67 -9.16 26.00
C ASN A 14 3.92 -8.27 26.00
N ASN A 15 3.92 -7.25 26.86
CA ASN A 15 5.11 -6.45 27.14
C ASN A 15 5.43 -6.58 28.64
N SER A 16 6.34 -7.48 28.97
CA SER A 16 6.79 -7.75 30.35
C SER A 16 8.22 -7.27 30.52
N ASN A 17 8.46 -5.96 30.42
CA ASN A 17 9.75 -5.38 30.83
C ASN A 17 9.80 -5.24 32.35
N LYS A 18 10.21 -6.33 33.01
CA LYS A 18 10.59 -6.35 34.42
C LYS A 18 12.03 -5.84 34.55
N ARG A 19 12.21 -4.53 34.75
CA ARG A 19 13.52 -3.96 35.09
C ARG A 19 13.67 -3.93 36.61
N SER A 20 14.45 -4.88 37.12
CA SER A 20 14.90 -4.93 38.51
C SER A 20 16.15 -4.06 38.70
N SER A 21 16.12 -3.26 39.76
CA SER A 21 17.20 -2.79 40.64
C SER A 21 18.61 -2.51 40.09
N ARG A 22 19.02 -1.26 40.33
CA ARG A 22 20.38 -0.72 40.36
C ARG A 22 21.37 -1.62 41.13
N THR A 23 22.56 -1.77 40.57
CA THR A 23 23.82 -1.95 41.32
C THR A 23 24.91 -1.23 40.53
N ASP A 24 25.48 -0.19 41.14
CA ASP A 24 26.68 0.53 40.68
C ASP A 24 27.88 -0.42 40.67
N ASN A 25 28.62 -0.50 39.55
CA ASN A 25 30.03 -0.85 39.47
C ASN A 25 30.51 -0.47 38.06
N GLU A 26 31.41 0.50 37.99
CA GLU A 26 31.99 1.06 36.77
C GLU A 26 33.12 0.14 36.27
N ASP A 27 32.83 -0.76 35.33
CA ASP A 27 33.85 -1.51 34.57
C ASP A 27 33.78 -1.13 33.07
N PRO A 28 34.70 -0.27 32.57
CA PRO A 28 34.63 0.27 31.20
C PRO A 28 34.90 -0.76 30.09
N ASP A 29 35.50 -1.91 30.42
CA ASP A 29 35.87 -2.93 29.43
C ASP A 29 34.69 -3.82 28.99
N LEU A 30 33.69 -4.01 29.86
CA LEU A 30 32.51 -4.84 29.53
C LEU A 30 31.56 -4.12 28.56
N LEU A 31 31.48 -2.80 28.67
CA LEU A 31 30.62 -1.96 27.82
C LEU A 31 31.17 -1.87 26.39
N LEU A 32 32.51 -1.76 26.26
CA LEU A 32 33.18 -1.79 24.96
C LEU A 32 32.98 -3.14 24.27
N HIS A 33 33.11 -4.25 25.01
CA HIS A 33 32.90 -5.59 24.45
C HIS A 33 31.44 -5.81 23.99
N CYS A 34 30.46 -5.27 24.72
CA CYS A 34 29.06 -5.30 24.32
C CYS A 34 28.79 -4.45 23.07
N LEU A 35 29.38 -3.26 22.97
CA LEU A 35 29.24 -2.37 21.81
C LEU A 35 29.85 -3.01 20.55
N THR A 36 31.05 -3.57 20.65
CA THR A 36 31.71 -4.27 19.54
C THR A 36 30.93 -5.54 19.15
N ALA A 37 30.39 -6.29 20.13
CA ALA A 37 29.55 -7.45 19.87
C ALA A 37 28.25 -7.07 19.15
N LEU A 38 27.58 -5.99 19.55
CA LEU A 38 26.37 -5.48 18.90
C LEU A 38 26.65 -4.98 17.48
N GLU A 39 27.77 -4.28 17.27
CA GLU A 39 28.18 -3.82 15.94
C GLU A 39 28.41 -4.99 14.97
N THR A 40 28.97 -6.10 15.47
CA THR A 40 29.17 -7.32 14.68
C THR A 40 27.85 -8.05 14.36
N GLN A 41 26.82 -7.91 15.20
CA GLN A 41 25.53 -8.61 15.03
C GLN A 41 24.56 -7.90 14.07
N TYR A 42 24.74 -6.58 13.84
CA TYR A 42 23.85 -5.77 13.00
C TYR A 42 24.53 -5.18 11.76
N SER A 43 25.82 -5.40 11.56
CA SER A 43 26.53 -4.97 10.36
C SER A 43 26.21 -5.86 9.17
N LEU A 44 25.71 -5.25 8.10
CA LEU A 44 25.50 -5.89 6.82
C LEU A 44 26.88 -6.09 6.14
N PRO A 45 27.25 -7.31 5.68
CA PRO A 45 28.54 -7.54 5.03
C PRO A 45 28.70 -6.62 3.83
N GLN A 46 29.75 -5.81 3.84
CA GLN A 46 29.98 -4.77 2.83
C GLN A 46 30.78 -5.31 1.64
N THR A 47 31.26 -6.56 1.70
CA THR A 47 32.06 -7.17 0.64
C THR A 47 31.49 -8.52 0.19
N SER A 48 31.58 -8.85 -1.10
CA SER A 48 30.99 -10.10 -1.63
C SER A 48 31.62 -11.37 -1.06
N LEU A 49 32.85 -11.26 -0.56
CA LEU A 49 33.62 -12.37 0.00
C LEU A 49 33.16 -12.70 1.44
N GLU A 50 32.67 -11.71 2.19
CA GLU A 50 32.06 -11.94 3.51
C GLU A 50 30.71 -12.66 3.39
N MET A 51 29.91 -12.30 2.39
CA MET A 51 28.60 -12.93 2.13
C MET A 51 28.72 -14.41 1.78
N ASP A 52 29.82 -14.84 1.14
CA ASP A 52 30.06 -16.23 0.76
C ASP A 52 30.49 -17.13 1.95
N LYS A 53 31.21 -16.56 2.93
CA LYS A 53 31.61 -17.25 4.16
C LYS A 53 30.44 -17.51 5.11
N LEU A 54 29.46 -16.60 5.17
CA LEU A 54 28.24 -16.77 5.95
C LEU A 54 27.31 -17.86 5.39
N MET A 55 27.43 -18.20 4.10
CA MET A 55 26.67 -19.27 3.46
C MET A 55 27.20 -20.68 3.80
N HIS A 56 28.51 -20.81 4.05
CA HIS A 56 29.16 -22.11 4.27
C HIS A 56 29.18 -22.58 5.74
N ASN A 57 28.73 -21.75 6.68
CA ASN A 57 28.78 -22.03 8.13
C ASN A 57 27.41 -22.31 8.74
N ILE A 58 26.42 -22.73 7.93
CA ILE A 58 25.08 -23.10 8.43
C ILE A 58 25.16 -24.51 9.03
N PRO A 59 24.93 -24.71 10.35
CA PRO A 59 24.80 -26.04 10.91
C PRO A 59 23.65 -26.79 10.23
N GLN A 60 23.92 -28.01 9.78
CA GLN A 60 23.07 -28.84 8.92
C GLN A 60 21.73 -29.28 9.55
N ASP A 61 21.41 -28.83 10.77
CA ASP A 61 20.14 -29.09 11.48
C ASP A 61 19.26 -27.85 11.66
N SER A 62 19.60 -26.71 11.06
CA SER A 62 18.72 -25.53 11.10
C SER A 62 17.70 -25.58 9.95
N VAL A 63 16.43 -25.67 10.32
CA VAL A 63 15.28 -25.56 9.41
C VAL A 63 15.53 -24.38 8.45
N PRO A 64 15.50 -24.58 7.12
CA PRO A 64 15.74 -23.50 6.17
C PRO A 64 14.89 -22.30 6.54
N CYS A 65 15.54 -21.24 7.02
CA CYS A 65 14.86 -20.02 7.40
C CYS A 65 14.42 -19.37 6.09
N LYS A 66 13.23 -19.78 5.61
CA LYS A 66 12.59 -19.20 4.43
C LYS A 66 12.50 -17.72 4.68
N ILE A 67 13.29 -16.94 3.93
CA ILE A 67 13.32 -15.48 3.99
C ILE A 67 11.86 -15.00 4.05
N ARG A 68 11.48 -14.47 5.20
CA ARG A 68 10.11 -14.00 5.42
C ARG A 68 9.86 -12.88 4.42
N ALA A 69 8.85 -13.04 3.57
CA ALA A 69 8.43 -11.98 2.66
C ALA A 69 8.21 -10.68 3.45
N LYS A 70 8.64 -9.53 2.90
CA LYS A 70 8.46 -8.22 3.53
C LYS A 70 7.02 -8.04 4.01
N ARG A 71 6.85 -7.52 5.22
CA ARG A 71 5.54 -7.29 5.83
C ARG A 71 4.68 -6.46 4.87
N GLY A 72 3.56 -7.03 4.43
CA GLY A 72 2.63 -6.38 3.48
C GLY A 72 2.72 -6.86 2.03
N CYS A 73 3.65 -7.76 1.68
CA CYS A 73 3.72 -8.40 0.36
C CYS A 73 2.84 -9.64 0.31
N ALA A 74 1.88 -9.67 -0.62
CA ALA A 74 1.10 -10.86 -0.90
C ALA A 74 1.99 -11.90 -1.61
N THR A 75 2.07 -13.11 -1.08
CA THR A 75 2.85 -14.22 -1.68
C THR A 75 1.99 -15.17 -2.51
N HIS A 76 0.67 -15.21 -2.24
CA HIS A 76 -0.25 -16.07 -2.97
C HIS A 76 -0.72 -15.40 -4.28
N PRO A 77 -0.73 -16.11 -5.43
CA PRO A 77 -1.06 -15.53 -6.74
C PRO A 77 -2.44 -14.84 -6.76
N ARG A 78 -3.46 -15.45 -6.12
CA ARG A 78 -4.79 -14.83 -5.95
C ARG A 78 -4.74 -13.46 -5.27
N SER A 79 -3.91 -13.31 -4.24
CA SER A 79 -3.79 -12.06 -3.47
C SER A 79 -3.03 -10.99 -4.25
N ILE A 80 -2.08 -11.39 -5.10
CA ILE A 80 -1.39 -10.48 -6.04
C ILE A 80 -2.39 -9.95 -7.07
N ALA A 81 -3.13 -10.86 -7.72
CA ALA A 81 -4.14 -10.49 -8.72
C ALA A 81 -5.23 -9.54 -8.15
N GLU A 82 -5.73 -9.81 -6.94
CA GLU A 82 -6.72 -8.93 -6.31
C GLU A 82 -6.14 -7.54 -5.97
N ARG A 83 -4.87 -7.46 -5.53
CA ARG A 83 -4.22 -6.17 -5.33
C ARG A 83 -4.15 -5.38 -6.63
N GLU A 84 -3.72 -6.00 -7.72
CA GLU A 84 -3.66 -5.35 -9.03
C GLU A 84 -5.04 -4.85 -9.47
N ARG A 85 -6.08 -5.67 -9.28
CA ARG A 85 -7.47 -5.26 -9.55
C ARG A 85 -7.84 -4.02 -8.74
N ARG A 86 -7.58 -3.99 -7.43
CA ARG A 86 -7.86 -2.83 -6.57
C ARG A 86 -7.09 -1.59 -7.02
N THR A 87 -5.81 -1.72 -7.34
CA THR A 87 -4.99 -0.62 -7.87
C THR A 87 -5.57 -0.07 -9.18
N ARG A 88 -6.03 -0.92 -10.09
CA ARG A 88 -6.70 -0.49 -11.33
C ARG A 88 -7.99 0.28 -11.03
N ILE A 89 -8.80 -0.19 -10.07
CA ILE A 89 -10.04 0.49 -9.66
C ILE A 89 -9.73 1.86 -9.06
N SER A 90 -8.81 1.94 -8.09
CA SER A 90 -8.40 3.22 -7.48
C SER A 90 -7.79 4.19 -8.50
N GLY A 91 -7.03 3.68 -9.48
CA GLY A 91 -6.50 4.49 -10.58
C GLY A 91 -7.61 5.09 -11.45
N LYS A 92 -8.68 4.33 -11.73
CA LYS A 92 -9.85 4.84 -12.46
C LYS A 92 -10.63 5.87 -11.65
N LEU A 93 -10.81 5.66 -10.34
CA LEU A 93 -11.45 6.63 -9.45
C LEU A 93 -10.69 7.95 -9.40
N LYS A 94 -9.36 7.93 -9.38
CA LYS A 94 -8.55 9.16 -9.42
C LYS A 94 -8.77 9.94 -10.71
N LYS A 95 -8.73 9.27 -11.87
CA LYS A 95 -9.02 9.93 -13.16
C LYS A 95 -10.43 10.51 -13.21
N LEU A 96 -11.39 9.87 -12.56
CA LEU A 96 -12.75 10.38 -12.49
C LEU A 96 -12.83 11.71 -11.71
N GLN A 97 -12.06 11.85 -10.63
CA GLN A 97 -11.98 13.10 -9.85
C GLN A 97 -11.46 14.28 -10.70
N ASP A 98 -10.54 14.01 -11.65
CA ASP A 98 -10.00 15.05 -12.52
C ASP A 98 -11.00 15.53 -13.59
N LEU A 99 -12.01 14.72 -13.92
CA LEU A 99 -12.98 14.98 -15.00
C LEU A 99 -14.29 15.61 -14.51
N VAL A 100 -14.67 15.37 -13.26
CA VAL A 100 -15.97 15.77 -12.72
C VAL A 100 -15.77 16.89 -11.70
N PRO A 101 -16.49 18.02 -11.83
CA PRO A 101 -16.35 19.15 -10.91
C PRO A 101 -16.76 18.77 -9.48
N ASN A 102 -16.03 19.30 -8.50
CA ASN A 102 -16.28 19.11 -7.05
C ASN A 102 -16.23 17.66 -6.54
N MET A 103 -15.63 16.73 -7.29
CA MET A 103 -15.55 15.33 -6.87
C MET A 103 -14.51 15.03 -5.79
N ASP A 104 -13.56 15.94 -5.58
CA ASP A 104 -12.49 15.88 -4.56
C ASP A 104 -13.01 15.93 -3.12
N LYS A 105 -14.19 16.53 -2.92
CA LYS A 105 -14.81 16.70 -1.59
C LYS A 105 -15.54 15.45 -1.10
N GLN A 106 -15.75 14.48 -1.99
CA GLN A 106 -16.56 13.31 -1.69
C GLN A 106 -15.73 12.15 -1.12
N THR A 107 -16.16 11.62 0.03
CA THR A 107 -15.45 10.52 0.71
C THR A 107 -16.03 9.14 0.38
N SER A 108 -17.29 9.06 -0.08
CA SER A 108 -17.94 7.81 -0.47
C SER A 108 -17.82 7.53 -1.97
N TYR A 109 -17.53 6.27 -2.32
CA TYR A 109 -17.49 5.82 -3.71
C TYR A 109 -18.85 5.87 -4.40
N SER A 110 -19.95 5.65 -3.66
CA SER A 110 -21.32 5.75 -4.23
C SER A 110 -21.56 7.14 -4.77
N ASP A 111 -21.34 8.14 -3.92
CA ASP A 111 -21.69 9.52 -4.20
C ASP A 111 -20.78 10.10 -5.30
N MET A 112 -19.51 9.67 -5.34
CA MET A 112 -18.60 9.95 -6.45
C MET A 112 -19.15 9.44 -7.80
N LEU A 113 -19.73 8.25 -7.83
CA LEU A 113 -20.32 7.68 -9.05
C LEU A 113 -21.63 8.39 -9.41
N ASP A 114 -22.45 8.76 -8.42
CA ASP A 114 -23.70 9.49 -8.65
C ASP A 114 -23.44 10.90 -9.22
N LEU A 115 -22.45 11.61 -8.69
CA LEU A 115 -22.00 12.90 -9.23
C LEU A 115 -21.53 12.78 -10.68
N ALA A 116 -20.78 11.73 -11.00
CA ALA A 116 -20.33 11.48 -12.37
C ALA A 116 -21.52 11.26 -13.33
N VAL A 117 -22.52 10.49 -12.92
CA VAL A 117 -23.74 10.27 -13.72
C VAL A 117 -24.49 11.59 -13.95
N GLN A 118 -24.63 12.42 -12.92
CA GLN A 118 -25.28 13.72 -13.04
C GLN A 118 -24.53 14.65 -14.00
N HIS A 119 -23.20 14.70 -13.90
CA HIS A 119 -22.37 15.51 -14.78
C HIS A 119 -22.50 15.08 -16.25
N ILE A 120 -22.47 13.77 -16.53
CA ILE A 120 -22.67 13.24 -17.89
C ILE A 120 -24.03 13.65 -18.46
N LYS A 121 -25.10 13.54 -17.67
CA LYS A 121 -26.44 13.98 -18.09
C LYS A 121 -26.48 15.48 -18.41
N GLY A 122 -25.85 16.31 -17.57
CA GLY A 122 -25.74 17.75 -17.79
C GLY A 122 -25.01 18.09 -19.11
N LEU A 123 -23.88 17.41 -19.36
CA LEU A 123 -23.12 17.57 -20.61
C LEU A 123 -23.95 17.15 -21.84
N GLN A 124 -24.69 16.05 -21.76
CA GLN A 124 -25.57 15.60 -22.85
C GLN A 124 -26.64 16.65 -23.19
N THR A 125 -27.29 17.22 -22.18
CA THR A 125 -28.28 18.29 -22.37
C THR A 125 -27.63 19.54 -22.99
N GLN A 126 -26.42 19.92 -22.54
CA GLN A 126 -25.71 21.07 -23.10
C GLN A 126 -25.36 20.86 -24.58
N VAL A 127 -24.89 19.66 -24.95
CA VAL A 127 -24.59 19.31 -26.34
C VAL A 127 -25.86 19.36 -27.20
N GLN A 128 -26.97 18.79 -26.73
CA GLN A 128 -28.26 18.86 -27.45
C GLN A 128 -28.70 20.31 -27.68
N LYS A 129 -28.61 21.15 -26.65
CA LYS A 129 -28.95 22.57 -26.77
C LYS A 129 -28.05 23.29 -27.78
N LEU A 130 -26.74 23.05 -27.75
CA LEU A 130 -25.81 23.66 -28.71
C LEU A 130 -26.12 23.21 -30.15
N HIS A 131 -26.52 21.95 -30.36
CA HIS A 131 -26.98 21.49 -31.66
C HIS A 131 -28.25 22.23 -32.13
N GLU A 132 -29.25 22.37 -31.26
CA GLU A 132 -30.47 23.14 -31.56
C GLU A 132 -30.15 24.61 -31.85
N ASP A 133 -29.29 25.25 -31.05
CA ASP A 133 -28.86 26.63 -31.25
C ASP A 133 -28.11 26.80 -32.57
N LEU A 134 -27.31 25.82 -33.00
CA LEU A 134 -26.62 25.82 -34.29
C LEU A 134 -27.58 25.66 -35.48
N GLU A 135 -28.57 24.76 -35.37
CA GLU A 135 -29.61 24.58 -36.40
C GLU A 135 -30.47 25.84 -36.56
N ASN A 136 -30.71 26.54 -35.46
CA ASN A 136 -31.44 27.80 -35.43
C ASN A 136 -30.56 29.03 -35.74
N CYS A 137 -29.23 28.87 -35.87
CA CYS A 137 -28.33 29.98 -36.16
C CYS A 137 -28.45 30.41 -37.62
N THR A 138 -29.04 31.57 -37.84
CA THR A 138 -29.08 32.25 -39.14
C THR A 138 -27.76 32.96 -39.48
N CYS A 139 -26.74 32.84 -38.63
CA CYS A 139 -25.50 33.60 -38.66
C CYS A 139 -24.54 33.29 -39.83
N GLY A 140 -24.86 32.38 -40.75
CA GLY A 140 -24.02 32.09 -41.93
C GLY A 140 -22.65 31.43 -41.61
N CYS A 141 -22.35 31.18 -40.33
CA CYS A 141 -21.16 30.45 -39.86
C CYS A 141 -21.30 28.95 -40.18
N LYS A 142 -21.31 28.60 -41.47
CA LYS A 142 -21.15 27.21 -41.89
C LYS A 142 -19.73 26.79 -41.55
N GLN A 143 -19.62 25.65 -40.87
CA GLN A 143 -18.39 25.03 -40.43
C GLN A 143 -17.43 24.93 -41.64
N SER A 144 -16.32 25.68 -41.60
CA SER A 144 -15.21 25.43 -42.52
C SER A 144 -14.64 24.08 -42.12
N THR A 145 -14.83 23.10 -43.00
CA THR A 145 -14.24 21.77 -42.89
C THR A 145 -12.73 21.85 -43.12
#